data_AF-A0A2V8YU68-F1
#
_entry.id   AF-A0A2V8YU68-F1
#
_cell.length_a   1.000
_cell.length_b   1.000
_cell.length_c   1.000
_cell.angle_alpha   90.00
_cell.angle_beta   90.00
_cell.angle_gamma   90.00
#
_symmetry.space_group_name_H-M   'P 1'
#
loop_
_entity.id
_entity.type
_entity.pdbx_description
1 polymer ?
#
loop_
_entity_poly.entity_id
_entity_poly.type
_entity_poly.pdbx_seq_one_letter_code
_entity_poly.pdbx_strand_id
1 'polypeptide(L)'
;MKSCVQRYGLAPYLRFKTRFCEAVWNEPAGQWRITASHVSANHGDCSGNLTIRARVLVSGMGALHVPHYPEIPGAEHFSGPSFHSATWRSDVDLSGKNVAVIGTGASAIQFIPHIAPRTGKLYIFQRTPPWIVPRLDFGISKNGASASAASQRLRGSFANSCFLRSSGAF
;
A
#
# COMPACT_ATOMS: atom_id res chain seq x y z
N MET A 1 3.37 15.48 -2.42
CA MET A 1 4.72 15.06 -2.86
C MET A 1 5.17 15.73 -4.16
N LYS A 2 4.40 15.70 -5.27
CA LYS A 2 4.78 16.41 -6.52
C LYS A 2 5.07 17.90 -6.32
N SER A 3 4.24 18.57 -5.51
CA SER A 3 4.46 19.96 -5.10
C SER A 3 5.79 20.19 -4.38
N CYS A 4 6.25 19.23 -3.55
CA CYS A 4 7.56 19.32 -2.89
C CYS A 4 8.69 19.22 -3.90
N VAL A 5 8.60 18.28 -4.86
CA VAL A 5 9.60 18.14 -5.94
C VAL A 5 9.74 19.44 -6.73
N GLN A 6 8.62 20.08 -7.07
CA GLN A 6 8.62 21.37 -7.76
C GLN A 6 9.18 22.48 -6.88
N ARG A 7 8.68 22.62 -5.65
CA ARG A 7 9.09 23.69 -4.71
C ARG A 7 10.59 23.70 -4.44
N TYR A 8 11.22 22.52 -4.37
CA TYR A 8 12.64 22.37 -4.05
C TYR A 8 13.51 22.02 -5.26
N GLY A 9 12.97 22.07 -6.48
CA GLY A 9 13.75 21.83 -7.70
C GLY A 9 14.39 20.45 -7.78
N LEU A 10 13.76 19.41 -7.22
CA LEU A 10 14.39 18.08 -7.08
C LEU A 10 14.38 17.24 -8.36
N ALA A 11 13.60 17.63 -9.38
CA ALA A 11 13.39 16.83 -10.59
C ALA A 11 14.69 16.36 -11.29
N PRO A 12 15.74 17.19 -11.44
CA PRO A 12 16.99 16.77 -12.08
C PRO A 12 17.75 15.67 -11.32
N TYR A 13 17.47 15.49 -10.03
CA TYR A 13 18.15 14.53 -9.16
C TYR A 13 17.39 13.20 -9.00
N LEU A 14 16.18 13.09 -9.57
CA LEU A 14 15.33 11.91 -9.45
C LEU A 14 15.42 11.04 -10.70
N ARG A 15 15.73 9.76 -10.50
CA ARG A 15 15.68 8.74 -11.57
C ARG A 15 14.49 7.81 -11.33
N PHE A 16 13.40 8.07 -12.04
CA PHE A 16 12.21 7.21 -12.01
C PHE A 16 12.39 6.01 -12.94
N LYS A 17 11.58 4.96 -12.74
CA LYS A 17 11.67 3.70 -13.51
C LYS A 17 13.09 3.10 -13.48
N THR A 18 13.77 3.27 -12.35
CA THR A 18 15.10 2.73 -12.10
C THR A 18 15.04 1.91 -10.83
N ARG A 19 15.32 0.61 -10.94
CA ARG A 19 15.38 -0.31 -9.81
C ARG A 19 16.81 -0.36 -9.29
N PHE A 20 16.95 -0.18 -7.99
CA PHE A 20 18.18 -0.50 -7.29
C PHE A 20 18.32 -2.02 -7.21
N CYS A 21 19.50 -2.54 -7.57
CA CYS A 21 19.77 -3.99 -7.54
C CYS A 21 20.77 -4.34 -6.44
N GLU A 22 21.89 -3.61 -6.39
CA GLU A 22 22.97 -3.90 -5.46
C GLU A 22 23.76 -2.62 -5.16
N ALA A 23 24.37 -2.55 -3.97
CA ALA A 23 25.48 -1.64 -3.70
C ALA A 23 26.59 -2.37 -2.96
N VAL A 24 27.82 -2.23 -3.46
CA VAL A 24 29.03 -2.81 -2.86
C VAL A 24 29.98 -1.68 -2.52
N TRP A 25 30.47 -1.66 -1.29
CA TRP A 25 31.51 -0.71 -0.89
C TRP A 25 32.84 -1.07 -1.54
N ASN A 26 33.48 -0.11 -2.18
CA ASN A 26 34.83 -0.23 -2.73
C ASN A 26 35.79 0.51 -1.79
N GLU A 27 36.52 -0.25 -0.98
CA GLU A 27 37.47 0.29 0.00
C GLU A 27 38.61 1.10 -0.64
N PRO A 28 39.33 0.62 -1.67
CA PRO A 28 40.39 1.41 -2.31
C PRO A 28 39.91 2.77 -2.86
N ALA A 29 38.69 2.82 -3.38
CA ALA A 29 38.12 4.05 -3.94
C ALA A 29 37.40 4.93 -2.90
N GLY A 30 37.15 4.42 -1.69
CA GLY A 30 36.35 5.09 -0.66
C GLY A 30 34.93 5.42 -1.12
N GLN A 31 34.32 4.56 -1.93
CA GLN A 31 33.04 4.82 -2.60
C GLN A 31 32.17 3.57 -2.72
N TRP A 32 30.85 3.76 -2.68
CA TRP A 32 29.87 2.76 -3.09
C TRP A 32 29.85 2.62 -4.62
N ARG A 33 29.91 1.39 -5.10
CA ARG A 33 29.55 0.99 -6.46
C ARG A 33 28.13 0.45 -6.43
N ILE A 34 27.20 1.19 -7.03
CA ILE A 34 25.77 0.89 -7.05
C ILE A 34 25.41 0.37 -8.44
N THR A 35 24.74 -0.77 -8.49
CA THR A 35 24.18 -1.36 -9.69
C THR A 35 22.66 -1.14 -9.69
N ALA A 36 22.15 -0.62 -10.79
CA ALA A 36 20.74 -0.37 -11.01
C ALA A 36 20.32 -0.85 -12.41
N SER A 37 19.02 -1.02 -12.61
CA SER A 37 18.46 -1.34 -13.92
C SER A 37 17.30 -0.41 -14.26
N HIS A 38 17.19 -0.03 -15.54
CA HIS A 38 15.96 0.58 -16.04
C HIS A 38 14.84 -0.46 -16.07
N VAL A 39 13.70 -0.13 -15.48
CA VAL A 39 12.55 -1.04 -15.36
C VAL A 39 11.61 -0.81 -16.54
N SER A 40 11.39 -1.86 -17.33
CA SER A 40 10.21 -1.97 -18.20
C SER A 40 9.00 -2.42 -17.37
N ALA A 41 7.79 -2.19 -17.87
CA ALA A 41 6.50 -2.21 -17.15
C ALA A 41 6.24 -3.44 -16.23
N ASN A 42 6.94 -4.55 -16.42
CA ASN A 42 6.81 -5.76 -15.62
C ASN A 42 8.04 -5.98 -14.74
N HIS A 43 8.13 -5.28 -13.59
CA HIS A 43 9.09 -5.52 -12.49
C HIS A 43 10.39 -6.21 -12.90
N GLY A 44 11.07 -5.64 -13.90
CA GLY A 44 12.05 -6.35 -14.72
C GLY A 44 13.23 -6.92 -13.95
N ASP A 45 13.91 -7.84 -14.61
CA ASP A 45 15.15 -8.46 -14.14
C ASP A 45 16.21 -7.41 -13.80
N CYS A 46 17.05 -7.72 -12.81
CA CYS A 46 18.17 -6.89 -12.38
C CYS A 46 19.37 -7.11 -13.31
N SER A 47 19.22 -6.73 -14.58
CA SER A 47 20.27 -6.89 -15.60
C SER A 47 21.48 -5.95 -15.43
N GLY A 48 21.47 -5.07 -14.42
CA GLY A 48 22.61 -4.24 -14.03
C GLY A 48 23.15 -3.27 -15.08
N ASN A 49 22.29 -2.76 -15.97
CA ASN A 49 22.72 -1.90 -17.09
C ASN A 49 23.15 -0.47 -16.70
N LEU A 50 23.01 -0.07 -15.44
CA LEU A 50 23.40 1.24 -14.94
C LEU A 50 24.32 1.12 -13.72
N THR A 51 25.51 1.70 -13.80
CA THR A 51 26.44 1.81 -12.67
C THR A 51 26.50 3.25 -12.16
N ILE A 52 26.35 3.43 -10.85
CA ILE A 52 26.43 4.72 -10.16
C ILE A 52 27.52 4.63 -9.09
N ARG A 53 28.32 5.69 -8.93
CA ARG A 53 29.31 5.79 -7.84
C ARG A 53 28.91 6.90 -6.88
N ALA A 54 29.02 6.64 -5.58
CA ALA A 54 28.69 7.62 -4.54
C ALA A 54 29.56 7.43 -3.31
N ARG A 55 29.89 8.52 -2.60
CA ARG A 55 30.59 8.44 -1.30
C ARG A 55 29.65 8.07 -0.15
N VAL A 56 28.38 8.46 -0.26
CA VAL A 56 27.36 8.24 0.76
C VAL A 56 26.15 7.58 0.11
N LEU A 57 25.60 6.56 0.77
CA LEU A 57 24.37 5.88 0.38
C LEU A 57 23.37 6.00 1.54
N VAL A 58 22.21 6.58 1.28
CA VAL A 58 21.11 6.69 2.25
C VAL A 58 19.94 5.88 1.74
N SER A 59 19.48 4.91 2.53
CA SER A 59 18.35 4.05 2.16
C SER A 59 17.03 4.66 2.62
N GLY A 60 16.15 4.93 1.65
CA GLY A 60 14.76 5.37 1.87
C GLY A 60 13.73 4.38 1.33
N MET A 61 14.06 3.08 1.26
CA MET A 61 13.24 2.09 0.53
C MET A 61 11.87 1.80 1.17
N GLY A 62 11.69 2.09 2.46
CA GLY A 62 10.46 1.81 3.20
C GLY A 62 10.20 0.31 3.42
N ALA A 63 9.48 -0.03 4.49
CA ALA A 63 9.30 -1.42 4.91
C ALA A 63 8.15 -2.16 4.19
N LEU A 64 7.26 -1.46 3.49
CA LEU A 64 5.96 -2.00 3.02
C LEU A 64 5.79 -1.90 1.49
N HIS A 65 6.90 -1.92 0.74
CA HIS A 65 6.87 -1.67 -0.71
C HIS A 65 6.80 -2.93 -1.58
N VAL A 66 7.18 -4.10 -1.06
CA VAL A 66 7.10 -5.39 -1.77
C VAL A 66 5.77 -6.07 -1.41
N PRO A 67 4.87 -6.29 -2.39
CA PRO A 67 3.64 -7.04 -2.15
C PRO A 67 3.93 -8.49 -1.73
N HIS A 68 3.20 -8.99 -0.75
CA HIS A 68 3.26 -10.40 -0.36
C HIS A 68 2.05 -11.14 -0.93
N TYR A 69 2.31 -12.08 -1.83
CA TYR A 69 1.28 -12.96 -2.37
C TYR A 69 1.22 -14.25 -1.54
N PRO A 70 0.08 -14.57 -0.90
CA PRO A 70 -0.04 -15.83 -0.19
C PRO A 70 -0.05 -17.01 -1.16
N GLU A 71 0.63 -18.09 -0.79
CA GLU A 71 0.53 -19.36 -1.49
C GLU A 71 -0.86 -19.96 -1.21
N ILE A 72 -1.66 -20.09 -2.26
CA ILE A 72 -2.98 -20.71 -2.21
C ILE A 72 -2.97 -21.86 -3.23
N PRO A 73 -3.03 -23.12 -2.78
CA PRO A 73 -3.05 -24.27 -3.69
C PRO A 73 -4.19 -24.16 -4.71
N GLY A 74 -3.87 -24.32 -6.00
CA GLY A 74 -4.84 -24.25 -7.10
C GLY A 74 -5.25 -22.83 -7.50
N ALA A 75 -4.67 -21.78 -6.92
CA ALA A 75 -4.94 -20.39 -7.32
C ALA A 75 -4.56 -20.11 -8.78
N GLU A 76 -3.59 -20.83 -9.31
CA GLU A 76 -3.16 -20.80 -10.71
C GLU A 76 -4.27 -21.24 -11.70
N HIS A 77 -5.28 -21.97 -11.22
CA HIS A 77 -6.43 -22.38 -12.04
C HIS A 77 -7.53 -21.32 -12.10
N PHE A 78 -7.41 -20.24 -11.32
CA PHE A 78 -8.37 -19.15 -11.36
C PHE A 78 -8.24 -18.36 -12.66
N SER A 79 -9.29 -18.40 -13.49
CA SER A 79 -9.31 -17.75 -14.81
C SER A 79 -9.74 -16.28 -14.76
N GLY A 80 -10.17 -15.78 -13.60
CA GLY A 80 -10.56 -14.39 -13.43
C GLY A 80 -9.39 -13.44 -13.16
N PRO A 81 -9.61 -12.11 -13.21
CA PRO A 81 -8.59 -11.14 -12.82
C PRO A 81 -8.17 -11.31 -11.35
N SER A 82 -6.87 -11.40 -11.10
CA SER A 82 -6.27 -11.45 -9.76
C SER A 82 -5.14 -10.42 -9.65
N PHE A 83 -5.13 -9.63 -8.57
CA PHE A 83 -4.11 -8.60 -8.33
C PHE A 83 -4.04 -8.22 -6.85
N HIS A 84 -2.86 -7.75 -6.41
CA HIS A 84 -2.64 -7.28 -5.04
C HIS A 84 -3.04 -5.81 -4.87
N SER A 85 -3.55 -5.43 -3.69
CA SER A 85 -3.98 -4.05 -3.40
C SER A 85 -2.89 -2.99 -3.60
N ALA A 86 -1.63 -3.32 -3.32
CA ALA A 86 -0.46 -2.47 -3.55
C ALA A 86 -0.15 -2.22 -5.04
N THR A 87 -0.65 -3.05 -5.95
CA THR A 87 -0.50 -2.94 -7.41
C THR A 87 -1.88 -2.94 -8.05
N TRP A 88 -2.73 -2.02 -7.58
CA TRP A 88 -4.15 -1.95 -7.96
C TRP A 88 -4.32 -1.85 -9.48
N ARG A 89 -5.23 -2.66 -10.03
CA ARG A 89 -5.60 -2.67 -11.44
C ARG A 89 -6.88 -1.90 -11.68
N SER A 90 -6.75 -0.63 -12.06
CA SER A 90 -7.89 0.24 -12.37
C SER A 90 -8.60 -0.11 -13.68
N ASP A 91 -8.01 -0.97 -14.51
CA ASP A 91 -8.58 -1.47 -15.76
C ASP A 91 -9.61 -2.59 -15.56
N VAL A 92 -9.71 -3.15 -14.34
CA VAL A 92 -10.70 -4.17 -14.00
C VAL A 92 -11.95 -3.50 -13.43
N ASP A 93 -13.06 -3.51 -14.19
CA ASP A 93 -14.36 -3.09 -13.67
C ASP A 93 -14.90 -4.14 -12.68
N LEU A 94 -15.24 -3.73 -11.47
CA LEU A 94 -15.78 -4.60 -10.42
C LEU A 94 -17.32 -4.63 -10.39
N SER A 95 -17.97 -3.80 -11.22
CA SER A 95 -19.41 -3.58 -11.18
C SER A 95 -20.20 -4.86 -11.45
N GLY A 96 -21.07 -5.26 -10.52
CA GLY A 96 -21.88 -6.48 -10.61
C GLY A 96 -21.11 -7.80 -10.51
N LYS A 97 -19.78 -7.78 -10.38
CA LYS A 97 -18.96 -9.00 -10.29
C LYS A 97 -19.00 -9.63 -8.91
N ASN A 98 -18.79 -10.94 -8.86
CA ASN A 98 -18.46 -11.64 -7.62
C ASN A 98 -16.96 -11.43 -7.35
N VAL A 99 -16.64 -10.78 -6.24
CA VAL A 99 -15.27 -10.41 -5.87
C VAL A 99 -14.89 -11.12 -4.58
N ALA A 100 -13.70 -11.73 -4.56
CA ALA A 100 -13.08 -12.32 -3.39
C ALA A 100 -11.94 -11.42 -2.91
N VAL A 101 -11.92 -11.08 -1.62
CA VAL A 101 -10.84 -10.34 -0.97
C VAL A 101 -10.19 -11.24 0.06
N ILE A 102 -8.88 -11.48 -0.10
CA ILE A 102 -8.08 -12.28 0.83
C ILE A 102 -7.30 -11.35 1.73
N GLY A 103 -7.57 -11.44 3.04
CA GLY A 103 -6.94 -10.61 4.07
C GLY A 103 -7.80 -9.42 4.49
N THR A 104 -7.70 -9.08 5.77
CA THR A 104 -8.51 -8.05 6.45
C THR A 104 -7.64 -6.98 7.12
N GLY A 105 -6.41 -6.79 6.64
CA GLY A 105 -5.50 -5.75 7.15
C GLY A 105 -5.95 -4.32 6.83
N ALA A 106 -5.11 -3.34 7.20
CA ALA A 106 -5.40 -1.92 7.01
C ALA A 106 -5.79 -1.54 5.56
N SER A 107 -5.13 -2.14 4.56
CA SER A 107 -5.47 -1.91 3.14
C SER A 107 -6.90 -2.33 2.84
N ALA A 108 -7.32 -3.52 3.29
CA ALA A 108 -8.67 -4.05 3.08
C ALA A 108 -9.73 -3.15 3.72
N ILE A 109 -9.50 -2.72 4.97
CA ILE A 109 -10.39 -1.79 5.69
C ILE A 109 -10.60 -0.49 4.89
N GLN A 110 -9.60 -0.03 4.14
CA GLN A 110 -9.68 1.20 3.35
C GLN A 110 -10.41 1.00 2.02
N PHE A 111 -10.11 -0.05 1.26
CA PHE A 111 -10.70 -0.18 -0.09
C PHE A 111 -12.04 -0.93 -0.12
N ILE A 112 -12.29 -1.87 0.81
CA ILE A 112 -13.52 -2.66 0.84
C ILE A 112 -14.77 -1.77 0.86
N PRO A 113 -14.87 -0.73 1.72
CA PRO A 113 -16.03 0.16 1.74
C PRO A 113 -16.30 0.87 0.41
N HIS A 114 -15.26 1.10 -0.40
CA HIS A 114 -15.40 1.76 -1.69
C HIS A 114 -15.84 0.81 -2.81
N ILE A 115 -15.48 -0.47 -2.75
CA ILE A 115 -15.85 -1.44 -3.80
C ILE A 115 -17.17 -2.14 -3.49
N ALA A 116 -17.52 -2.34 -2.22
CA ALA A 116 -18.69 -3.11 -1.80
C ALA A 116 -20.02 -2.63 -2.42
N PRO A 117 -20.30 -1.31 -2.56
CA PRO A 117 -21.55 -0.84 -3.18
C PRO A 117 -21.65 -1.14 -4.68
N ARG A 118 -20.54 -1.49 -5.33
CA ARG A 118 -20.45 -1.68 -6.79
C ARG A 118 -20.40 -3.15 -7.17
N THR A 119 -19.87 -4.01 -6.31
CA THR A 119 -19.77 -5.46 -6.55
C THR A 119 -21.14 -6.14 -6.47
N GLY A 120 -21.33 -7.23 -7.21
CA GLY A 120 -22.53 -8.07 -7.10
C GLY A 120 -22.54 -8.88 -5.79
N LYS A 121 -21.48 -9.65 -5.55
CA LYS A 121 -21.23 -10.30 -4.25
C LYS A 121 -19.78 -10.04 -3.83
N LEU A 122 -19.58 -9.76 -2.55
CA LEU A 122 -18.26 -9.55 -1.97
C LEU A 122 -17.99 -10.63 -0.90
N TYR A 123 -16.99 -11.46 -1.15
CA TYR A 123 -16.52 -12.49 -0.22
C TYR A 123 -15.24 -12.01 0.45
N ILE A 124 -15.20 -12.04 1.79
CA ILE A 124 -14.03 -11.62 2.57
C ILE A 124 -13.46 -12.83 3.29
N PHE A 125 -12.25 -13.23 2.91
CA PHE A 125 -11.52 -14.34 3.52
C PHE A 125 -10.59 -13.80 4.61
N GLN A 126 -10.97 -14.05 5.85
CA GLN A 126 -10.28 -13.57 7.04
C GLN A 126 -9.55 -14.70 7.75
N ARG A 127 -8.24 -14.54 7.96
CA ARG A 127 -7.47 -15.42 8.86
C ARG A 127 -7.50 -14.93 10.30
N THR A 128 -7.27 -13.63 10.52
CA THR A 128 -7.21 -13.02 11.84
C THR A 128 -7.98 -11.70 11.80
N PRO A 129 -9.02 -11.51 12.64
CA PRO A 129 -9.77 -10.26 12.67
C PRO A 129 -8.92 -9.12 13.21
N PRO A 130 -8.87 -7.96 12.52
CA PRO A 130 -8.30 -6.75 13.11
C PRO A 130 -9.27 -6.17 14.15
N TRP A 131 -8.71 -5.44 15.12
CA TRP A 131 -9.50 -4.54 15.95
C TRP A 131 -9.79 -3.26 15.16
N ILE A 132 -11.06 -2.90 15.02
CA ILE A 132 -11.50 -1.75 14.24
C ILE A 132 -12.17 -0.75 15.16
N VAL A 133 -11.75 0.51 15.07
CA VAL A 133 -12.41 1.66 15.70
C VAL A 133 -12.84 2.66 14.63
N PRO A 134 -13.93 3.42 14.84
CA PRO A 134 -14.35 4.45 13.90
C PRO A 134 -13.22 5.45 13.61
N ARG A 135 -12.91 5.66 12.33
CA ARG A 135 -12.06 6.78 11.92
C ARG A 135 -12.92 8.04 11.89
N LEU A 136 -12.72 8.92 12.86
CA LEU A 136 -13.38 10.21 12.93
C LEU A 136 -12.68 11.20 11.98
N ASP A 137 -13.02 11.11 10.69
CA ASP A 137 -12.49 12.00 9.65
C ASP A 137 -13.46 13.17 9.44
N PHE A 138 -13.14 14.33 10.02
CA PHE A 138 -13.95 15.54 9.93
C PHE A 138 -13.28 16.56 9.03
N GLY A 139 -14.09 17.28 8.24
CA GLY A 139 -13.61 18.39 7.44
C GLY A 139 -13.01 19.49 8.32
N ILE A 140 -11.75 19.84 8.08
CA ILE A 140 -11.10 20.98 8.75
C ILE A 140 -11.70 22.26 8.16
N SER A 141 -12.40 23.04 8.99
CA SER A 141 -12.98 24.31 8.56
C SER A 141 -11.87 25.34 8.32
N LYS A 142 -12.09 26.28 7.38
CA LYS A 142 -11.11 27.33 7.02
C LYS A 142 -10.69 28.22 8.21
N ASN A 143 -11.49 28.27 9.27
CA ASN A 143 -11.22 29.06 10.47
C ASN A 143 -10.59 28.23 11.61
N GLY A 144 -10.10 27.01 11.34
CA GLY A 144 -9.40 26.17 12.32
C GLY A 144 -10.29 25.60 13.44
N ALA A 145 -11.58 25.94 13.47
CA ALA A 145 -12.54 25.39 14.41
C ALA A 145 -13.26 24.20 13.76
N SER A 146 -12.72 23.00 13.91
CA SER A 146 -13.50 21.77 13.70
C SER A 146 -13.33 20.82 14.89
N ALA A 147 -14.42 20.67 15.63
CA ALA A 147 -14.76 19.53 16.48
C ALA A 147 -13.89 19.24 17.73
N SER A 148 -13.65 20.23 18.60
CA SER A 148 -13.20 19.94 19.99
C SER A 148 -14.32 19.30 20.84
N ALA A 149 -15.58 19.68 20.60
CA ALA A 149 -16.72 19.28 21.45
C ALA A 149 -17.15 17.81 21.33
N ALA A 150 -16.94 17.15 20.17
CA ALA A 150 -17.32 15.74 19.99
C ALA A 150 -16.31 14.76 20.64
N SER A 151 -15.05 15.19 20.82
CA SER A 151 -13.96 14.33 21.29
C SER A 151 -14.00 14.03 22.80
N GLN A 152 -14.70 14.86 23.60
CA GLN A 152 -14.81 14.67 25.05
C GLN A 152 -15.96 13.74 25.46
N ARG A 153 -17.08 13.74 24.73
CA ARG A 153 -18.24 12.88 25.05
C ARG A 153 -18.04 11.40 24.70
N LEU A 154 -17.14 11.08 23.77
CA LEU A 154 -16.98 9.71 23.27
C LEU A 154 -15.96 8.88 24.07
N ARG A 155 -15.03 9.49 24.80
CA ARG A 155 -14.05 8.73 25.62
C ARG A 155 -14.69 7.93 26.76
N GLY A 156 -15.84 8.36 27.28
CA GLY A 156 -16.53 7.65 28.36
C GLY A 156 -17.36 6.45 27.91
N SER A 157 -17.77 6.37 26.63
CA SER A 157 -18.75 5.37 26.17
C SER A 157 -18.16 4.23 25.34
N PHE A 158 -16.93 4.36 24.83
CA PHE A 158 -16.33 3.37 23.93
C PHE A 158 -15.61 2.21 24.62
N ALA A 159 -15.39 2.26 25.93
CA ALA A 159 -14.76 1.16 26.66
C ALA A 159 -15.62 -0.13 26.68
N ASN A 160 -16.94 -0.03 26.49
CA ASN A 160 -17.87 -1.16 26.70
C ASN A 160 -18.67 -1.63 25.47
N SER A 161 -18.50 -1.07 24.27
CA SER A 161 -19.36 -1.44 23.12
C SER A 161 -18.64 -1.81 21.81
N CYS A 162 -17.31 -1.72 21.74
CA CYS A 162 -16.55 -2.14 20.56
C CYS A 162 -16.25 -3.65 20.58
N PHE A 163 -17.30 -4.48 20.54
CA PHE A 163 -17.18 -5.92 20.31
C PHE A 163 -18.13 -6.35 19.19
N LEU A 164 -17.78 -6.05 17.94
CA LEU A 164 -18.32 -6.82 16.82
C LEU A 164 -17.42 -8.04 16.61
N ARG A 165 -17.67 -9.08 17.42
CA ARG A 165 -17.25 -10.45 17.10
C ARG A 165 -18.12 -10.86 15.92
N SER A 166 -17.54 -11.09 14.74
CA SER A 166 -18.28 -11.65 13.61
C SER A 166 -18.70 -13.07 13.98
N SER A 167 -19.89 -13.20 14.55
CA SER A 167 -20.55 -14.47 14.82
C SER A 167 -21.40 -14.77 13.59
N GLY A 168 -20.92 -15.66 12.74
CA GLY A 168 -21.63 -16.09 11.54
C GLY A 168 -20.92 -17.30 10.99
N ALA A 169 -21.34 -18.48 11.46
CA ALA A 169 -20.92 -19.77 10.97
C ALA A 169 -21.68 -20.14 9.68
N PHE A 170 -20.99 -20.91 8.83
CA PHE A 170 -21.36 -21.53 7.55
C PHE A 170 -21.33 -20.67 6.30
#